data_AF-A0A1V5YWG1-F1
#
_entry.id   AF-A0A1V5YWG1-F1
#
_cell.length_a   1.000
_cell.length_b   1.000
_cell.length_c   1.000
_cell.angle_alpha   90.00
_cell.angle_beta   90.00
_cell.angle_gamma   90.00
#
_symmetry.space_group_name_H-M   'P 1'
#
loop_
_entity.id
_entity.type
_entity.pdbx_description
1 polymer ?
#
loop_
_entity_poly.entity_id
_entity_poly.type
_entity_poly.pdbx_seq_one_letter_code
_entity_poly.pdbx_strand_id
1 'polypeptide(L)'
;MTEDLGYIDYRTLLDLQDHYKPADVIRTYRKKIKQLMVQISEDKTAEDHQDRYLLLMAELNAAYYILRNRALGEQYIQEREEVVALEKEWRALDTADPGFDALRRRYDQALRSFLARYMEELILEAGRDPECVEHSGWGPAHERLAGRVLRQFRQQRYHEIHERLPYYDITEPQVDWEERSRFAAALISGGQHNG
;
A
#
# COMPACT_ATOMS: atom_id res chain seq x y z
N MET A 1 -11.91 1.64 -13.52
CA MET A 1 -10.58 1.07 -13.24
C MET A 1 -10.00 1.89 -12.12
N THR A 2 -10.09 1.42 -10.88
CA THR A 2 -9.35 2.00 -9.76
C THR A 2 -7.89 1.67 -9.99
N GLU A 3 -7.07 2.68 -10.24
CA GLU A 3 -5.62 2.53 -10.22
C GLU A 3 -5.25 1.91 -8.86
N ASP A 4 -4.50 0.80 -8.87
CA ASP A 4 -3.96 0.22 -7.64
C ASP A 4 -2.90 1.20 -7.12
N LEU A 5 -3.32 2.07 -6.21
CA LEU A 5 -2.48 3.11 -5.63
C LEU A 5 -1.53 2.54 -4.56
N GLY A 6 -1.47 1.21 -4.36
CA GLY A 6 -0.63 0.56 -3.35
C GLY A 6 -1.14 0.68 -1.91
N TYR A 7 -2.12 1.55 -1.65
CA TYR A 7 -2.83 1.60 -0.36
C TYR A 7 -3.77 0.41 -0.24
N ILE A 8 -3.56 -0.42 0.79
CA ILE A 8 -4.46 -1.55 1.07
C ILE A 8 -5.92 -1.07 1.15
N ASP A 9 -6.77 -1.71 0.35
CA ASP A 9 -8.19 -1.40 0.24
C ASP A 9 -9.02 -2.59 0.73
N TYR A 10 -9.34 -2.59 2.02
CA TYR A 10 -10.07 -3.69 2.65
C TYR A 10 -11.51 -3.80 2.15
N ARG A 11 -12.11 -2.70 1.65
CA ARG A 11 -13.43 -2.76 1.02
C ARG A 11 -13.35 -3.54 -0.30
N THR A 12 -12.35 -3.22 -1.12
CA THR A 12 -12.09 -3.93 -2.37
C THR A 12 -11.73 -5.39 -2.11
N LEU A 13 -10.91 -5.67 -1.10
CA LEU A 13 -10.54 -7.05 -0.74
C LEU A 13 -11.77 -7.91 -0.41
N LEU A 14 -12.77 -7.33 0.25
CA LEU A 14 -14.03 -7.99 0.62
C LEU A 14 -15.17 -7.79 -0.39
N ASP A 15 -14.89 -7.25 -1.58
CA ASP A 15 -15.89 -6.93 -2.63
C ASP A 15 -17.08 -6.11 -2.09
N LEU A 16 -16.82 -5.18 -1.18
CA LEU A 16 -17.85 -4.37 -0.52
C LEU A 16 -18.19 -3.13 -1.34
N GLN A 17 -19.47 -2.75 -1.29
CA GLN A 17 -19.95 -1.47 -1.82
C GLN A 17 -19.57 -0.34 -0.85
N ASP A 18 -19.60 0.92 -1.32
CA ASP A 18 -19.27 2.09 -0.50
C ASP A 18 -20.11 2.18 0.79
N HIS A 19 -21.39 1.83 0.69
CA HIS A 19 -22.32 1.79 1.82
C HIS A 19 -22.66 0.34 2.17
N TYR A 20 -21.70 -0.38 2.75
CA TYR A 20 -21.89 -1.76 3.19
C TYR A 20 -22.54 -1.83 4.59
N LYS A 21 -23.23 -2.93 4.87
CA LYS A 21 -23.69 -3.27 6.23
C LYS A 21 -22.72 -4.25 6.89
N PRO A 22 -22.64 -4.31 8.23
CA PRO A 22 -21.81 -5.31 8.92
C PRO A 22 -22.09 -6.76 8.48
N ALA A 23 -23.35 -7.08 8.16
CA ALA A 23 -23.73 -8.40 7.64
C ALA A 23 -23.09 -8.72 6.26
N ASP A 24 -22.84 -7.72 5.43
CA ASP A 24 -22.15 -7.90 4.15
C ASP A 24 -20.69 -8.29 4.38
N VAL A 25 -20.02 -7.64 5.33
CA VAL A 25 -18.63 -7.94 5.75
C VAL A 25 -18.49 -9.39 6.19
N ILE A 26 -19.38 -9.85 7.09
CA ILE A 26 -19.37 -11.23 7.59
C ILE A 26 -19.56 -12.23 6.44
N ARG A 27 -20.54 -11.97 5.57
CA ARG A 27 -20.86 -12.87 4.46
C ARG A 27 -19.71 -12.98 3.46
N THR A 28 -19.12 -11.86 3.05
CA THR A 28 -18.04 -11.86 2.05
C THR A 28 -16.75 -12.43 2.61
N TYR A 29 -16.39 -12.10 3.86
CA TYR A 29 -15.24 -12.68 4.55
C TYR A 29 -15.35 -14.21 4.64
N ARG A 30 -16.44 -14.75 5.20
CA ARG A 30 -16.63 -16.20 5.33
C ARG A 30 -16.54 -16.94 4.01
N LYS A 31 -17.05 -16.33 2.92
CA LYS A 31 -16.94 -16.89 1.58
C LYS A 31 -15.48 -16.92 1.12
N LYS A 32 -14.77 -15.79 1.19
CA LYS A 32 -13.40 -15.65 0.69
C LYS A 32 -12.39 -16.48 1.49
N ILE A 33 -12.50 -16.50 2.82
CA ILE A 33 -11.58 -17.27 3.66
C ILE A 33 -11.75 -18.77 3.43
N LYS A 34 -13.00 -19.25 3.29
CA LYS A 34 -13.26 -20.65 2.94
C LYS A 34 -12.68 -21.01 1.57
N GLN A 35 -12.84 -20.14 0.57
CA GLN A 35 -12.26 -20.35 -0.75
C GLN A 35 -10.73 -20.40 -0.69
N LEU A 36 -10.10 -19.51 0.08
CA LEU A 36 -8.66 -19.52 0.29
C LEU A 36 -8.18 -20.80 0.97
N MET A 37 -8.88 -21.27 2.01
CA MET A 37 -8.53 -22.54 2.68
C MET A 37 -8.61 -23.74 1.75
N VAL A 38 -9.64 -23.80 0.87
CA VAL A 38 -9.74 -24.84 -0.16
C VAL A 38 -8.57 -24.74 -1.13
N GLN A 39 -8.23 -23.53 -1.60
CA GLN A 39 -7.10 -23.31 -2.49
C GLN A 39 -5.77 -23.79 -1.87
N ILE A 40 -5.51 -23.44 -0.60
CA ILE A 40 -4.31 -23.88 0.12
C ILE A 40 -4.28 -25.41 0.23
N SER A 41 -5.41 -26.04 0.51
CA SER A 41 -5.52 -27.50 0.63
C SER A 41 -5.29 -28.24 -0.69
N GLU A 42 -5.66 -27.64 -1.82
CA GLU A 42 -5.56 -28.26 -3.15
C GLU A 42 -4.21 -27.98 -3.82
N ASP A 43 -3.47 -26.98 -3.34
CA ASP A 43 -2.17 -26.58 -3.87
C ASP A 43 -1.06 -27.55 -3.43
N LYS A 44 -0.56 -28.34 -4.38
CA LYS A 44 0.54 -29.30 -4.17
C LYS A 44 1.90 -28.64 -3.90
N THR A 45 2.01 -27.34 -4.18
CA THR A 45 3.19 -26.50 -3.98
C THR A 45 2.94 -25.44 -2.90
N ALA A 46 1.99 -25.68 -1.99
CA ALA A 46 1.62 -24.71 -0.96
C ALA A 46 2.80 -24.27 -0.08
N GLU A 47 3.80 -25.14 0.12
CA GLU A 47 5.03 -24.79 0.85
C GLU A 47 5.85 -23.70 0.14
N ASP A 48 5.94 -23.74 -1.19
CA ASP A 48 6.63 -22.73 -2.01
C ASP A 48 5.87 -21.38 -2.04
N HIS A 49 4.58 -21.41 -1.68
CA HIS A 49 3.69 -20.25 -1.66
C HIS A 49 3.25 -19.85 -0.25
N GLN A 50 3.91 -20.39 0.78
CA GLN A 50 3.49 -20.22 2.17
C GLN A 50 3.37 -18.75 2.58
N ASP A 51 4.36 -17.92 2.25
CA ASP A 51 4.36 -16.48 2.60
C ASP A 51 3.21 -15.74 1.90
N ARG A 52 2.88 -16.11 0.66
CA ARG A 52 1.74 -15.53 -0.08
C ARG A 52 0.42 -15.91 0.55
N TYR A 53 0.21 -17.19 0.87
CA TYR A 53 -1.03 -17.65 1.49
C TYR A 53 -1.23 -17.09 2.89
N LEU A 54 -0.14 -17.00 3.66
CA LEU A 54 -0.14 -16.34 4.96
C LEU A 54 -0.58 -14.88 4.84
N LEU A 55 -0.03 -14.15 3.87
CA LEU A 55 -0.39 -12.75 3.64
C LEU A 55 -1.87 -12.61 3.25
N LEU A 56 -2.37 -13.39 2.29
CA LEU A 56 -3.77 -13.34 1.86
C LEU A 56 -4.73 -13.64 3.02
N MET A 57 -4.40 -14.62 3.86
CA MET A 57 -5.18 -14.95 5.05
C MET A 57 -5.16 -13.79 6.05
N ALA A 58 -3.99 -13.21 6.29
CA ALA A 58 -3.82 -12.10 7.22
C ALA A 58 -4.59 -10.85 6.76
N GLU A 59 -4.54 -10.51 5.47
CA GLU A 59 -5.29 -9.39 4.89
C GLU A 59 -6.81 -9.60 4.98
N LEU A 60 -7.31 -10.82 4.73
CA LEU A 60 -8.74 -11.13 4.88
C LEU A 60 -9.19 -11.02 6.34
N ASN A 61 -8.39 -11.52 7.28
CA ASN A 61 -8.66 -11.41 8.71
C ASN A 61 -8.69 -9.94 9.14
N ALA A 62 -7.71 -9.14 8.71
CA ALA A 62 -7.65 -7.71 8.99
C ALA A 62 -8.86 -6.96 8.42
N ALA A 63 -9.23 -7.23 7.17
CA ALA A 63 -10.40 -6.62 6.55
C ALA A 63 -11.68 -6.92 7.33
N TYR A 64 -11.85 -8.18 7.75
CA TYR A 64 -12.98 -8.59 8.56
C TYR A 64 -12.99 -7.89 9.92
N TYR A 65 -11.87 -7.95 10.63
CA TYR A 65 -11.69 -7.37 11.95
C TYR A 65 -11.99 -5.87 11.96
N ILE A 66 -11.45 -5.13 10.99
CA ILE A 66 -11.60 -3.68 10.84
C ILE A 66 -13.03 -3.32 10.45
N LEU A 67 -13.55 -3.91 9.37
CA LEU A 67 -14.76 -3.41 8.72
C LEU A 67 -16.06 -3.89 9.40
N ARG A 68 -16.01 -4.97 10.19
CA ARG A 68 -17.19 -5.42 10.97
C ARG A 68 -17.46 -4.48 12.15
N ASN A 69 -16.43 -3.80 12.67
CA ASN A 69 -16.56 -2.79 13.70
C ASN A 69 -16.78 -1.43 13.03
N ARG A 70 -17.96 -0.84 13.26
CA ARG A 70 -18.34 0.42 12.61
C ARG A 70 -17.37 1.56 12.87
N ALA A 71 -16.97 1.79 14.12
CA ALA A 71 -16.10 2.90 14.48
C ALA A 71 -14.70 2.72 13.90
N LEU A 72 -14.15 1.51 13.99
CA LEU A 72 -12.83 1.20 13.43
C LEU A 72 -12.82 1.25 11.90
N GLY A 73 -13.90 0.76 11.25
CA GLY A 73 -14.07 0.84 9.80
C GLY A 73 -14.21 2.28 9.30
N GLU A 74 -15.00 3.12 9.97
CA GLU A 74 -15.13 4.56 9.66
C GLU A 74 -13.77 5.27 9.80
N GLN A 75 -13.03 4.99 10.88
CA GLN A 75 -11.69 5.53 11.08
C GLN A 75 -10.71 5.09 9.98
N TYR A 76 -10.71 3.81 9.62
CA TYR A 76 -9.88 3.28 8.53
C TYR A 76 -10.15 3.99 7.19
N ILE A 77 -11.44 4.17 6.84
CA ILE A 77 -11.83 4.83 5.60
C ILE A 77 -11.34 6.28 5.61
N GLN A 78 -11.57 7.00 6.71
CA GLN A 78 -11.13 8.39 6.85
C GLN A 78 -9.60 8.54 6.73
N GLU A 79 -8.84 7.73 7.47
CA GLU A 79 -7.37 7.79 7.45
C GLU A 79 -6.82 7.41 6.06
N ARG A 80 -7.44 6.45 5.37
CA ARG A 80 -7.07 6.11 3.99
C ARG A 80 -7.34 7.27 3.03
N GLU A 81 -8.51 7.90 3.14
CA GLU A 81 -8.88 9.05 2.32
C GLU A 81 -7.95 10.24 2.56
N GLU A 82 -7.54 10.50 3.80
CA GLU A 82 -6.59 11.55 4.14
C GLU A 82 -5.22 11.31 3.48
N VAL A 83 -4.66 10.10 3.57
CA VAL A 83 -3.36 9.80 2.94
C VAL A 83 -3.43 9.94 1.42
N VAL A 84 -4.51 9.46 0.80
CA VAL A 84 -4.73 9.60 -0.65
C VAL A 84 -4.91 11.07 -1.05
N ALA A 85 -5.59 11.87 -0.22
CA ALA A 85 -5.76 13.31 -0.47
C ALA A 85 -4.42 14.05 -0.37
N LEU A 86 -3.62 13.77 0.67
CA LEU A 86 -2.28 14.35 0.83
C LEU A 86 -1.37 14.02 -0.36
N GLU A 87 -1.41 12.79 -0.87
CA GLU A 87 -0.66 12.42 -2.08
C GLU A 87 -1.09 13.27 -3.28
N LYS A 88 -2.41 13.40 -3.51
CA LYS A 88 -2.95 14.17 -4.64
C LYS A 88 -2.58 15.65 -4.53
N GLU A 89 -2.70 16.22 -3.34
CA GLU A 89 -2.29 17.59 -3.06
C GLU A 89 -0.80 17.78 -3.33
N TRP A 90 0.04 16.86 -2.86
CA TRP A 90 1.48 16.93 -3.07
C TRP A 90 1.84 16.84 -4.55
N ARG A 91 1.27 15.88 -5.28
CA ARG A 91 1.51 15.68 -6.72
C ARG A 91 1.03 16.85 -7.58
N ALA A 92 0.07 17.63 -7.09
CA ALA A 92 -0.45 18.80 -7.79
C ALA A 92 0.38 20.07 -7.54
N LEU A 93 1.30 20.05 -6.57
CA LEU A 93 2.09 21.20 -6.19
C LEU A 93 3.37 21.31 -7.05
N ASP A 94 3.72 22.55 -7.40
CA ASP A 94 5.00 22.85 -8.06
C ASP A 94 6.18 22.59 -7.10
N THR A 95 7.28 22.03 -7.60
CA THR A 95 8.50 21.80 -6.83
C THR A 95 9.14 23.10 -6.31
N ALA A 96 8.84 24.24 -6.98
CA ALA A 96 9.24 25.57 -6.53
C ALA A 96 8.36 26.15 -5.41
N ASP A 97 7.23 25.52 -5.07
CA ASP A 97 6.34 26.01 -4.03
C ASP A 97 7.00 25.89 -2.64
N PRO A 98 7.02 26.97 -1.82
CA PRO A 98 7.58 26.93 -0.47
C PRO A 98 6.97 25.87 0.46
N GLY A 99 5.74 25.44 0.18
CA GLY A 99 5.01 24.41 0.90
C GLY A 99 5.33 22.97 0.46
N PHE A 100 6.08 22.77 -0.64
CA PHE A 100 6.34 21.43 -1.19
C PHE A 100 6.99 20.48 -0.20
N ASP A 101 8.08 20.92 0.44
CA ASP A 101 8.79 20.08 1.41
C ASP A 101 7.99 19.81 2.68
N ALA A 102 7.18 20.79 3.12
CA ALA A 102 6.31 20.62 4.29
C ALA A 102 5.22 19.59 4.01
N LEU A 103 4.60 19.66 2.83
CA LEU A 103 3.56 18.73 2.40
C LEU A 103 4.11 17.31 2.17
N ARG A 104 5.29 17.19 1.53
CA ARG A 104 6.02 15.92 1.38
C ARG A 104 6.24 15.22 2.73
N ARG A 105 6.74 15.95 3.74
CA ARG A 105 6.99 15.38 5.07
C ARG A 105 5.70 14.98 5.78
N ARG A 106 4.65 15.78 5.66
CA ARG A 106 3.33 15.46 6.22
C ARG A 106 2.76 14.19 5.58
N TYR A 107 2.86 14.07 4.27
CA TYR A 107 2.46 12.87 3.54
C TYR A 107 3.28 11.64 3.97
N ASP A 108 4.61 11.72 4.01
CA ASP A 108 5.46 10.60 4.42
C ASP A 108 5.12 10.11 5.83
N GLN A 109 4.92 11.04 6.77
CA GLN A 109 4.51 10.69 8.13
C GLN A 109 3.12 10.02 8.16
N ALA A 110 2.14 10.56 7.41
CA ALA A 110 0.81 9.99 7.34
C ALA A 110 0.81 8.58 6.72
N LEU A 111 1.58 8.39 5.64
CA LEU A 111 1.77 7.11 4.98
C LEU A 111 2.39 6.08 5.93
N ARG A 112 3.51 6.41 6.58
CA ARG A 112 4.18 5.50 7.53
C ARG A 112 3.25 5.09 8.66
N SER A 113 2.52 6.03 9.24
CA SER A 113 1.54 5.76 10.30
C SER A 113 0.41 4.85 9.80
N PHE A 114 -0.14 5.13 8.62
CA PHE A 114 -1.20 4.33 8.01
C PHE A 114 -0.75 2.90 7.74
N LEU A 115 0.40 2.72 7.10
CA LEU A 115 0.95 1.39 6.80
C LEU A 115 1.30 0.62 8.07
N ALA A 116 1.88 1.26 9.08
CA ALA A 116 2.18 0.59 10.36
C ALA A 116 0.90 0.07 11.03
N ARG A 117 -0.12 0.92 11.12
CA ARG A 117 -1.37 0.58 11.79
C ARG A 117 -2.16 -0.49 11.03
N TYR A 118 -2.40 -0.29 9.74
CA TYR A 118 -3.33 -1.12 8.98
C TYR A 118 -2.68 -2.31 8.30
N MET A 119 -1.35 -2.37 8.15
CA MET A 119 -0.65 -3.49 7.50
C MET A 119 0.25 -4.29 8.43
N GLU A 120 0.39 -3.88 9.69
CA GLU A 120 1.12 -4.65 10.70
C GLU A 120 0.29 -4.80 11.97
N GLU A 121 0.00 -3.72 12.68
CA GLU A 121 -0.62 -3.78 14.02
C GLU A 121 -2.00 -4.45 14.00
N LEU A 122 -2.94 -3.90 13.23
CA LEU A 122 -4.30 -4.42 13.16
C LEU A 122 -4.38 -5.80 12.49
N ILE A 123 -3.40 -6.15 11.66
CA ILE A 123 -3.31 -7.48 11.06
C ILE A 123 -2.93 -8.52 12.14
N LEU A 124 -1.95 -8.20 12.97
CA LEU A 124 -1.56 -9.06 14.10
C LEU A 124 -2.67 -9.17 15.14
N GLU A 125 -3.39 -8.08 15.41
CA GLU A 125 -4.57 -8.10 16.29
C GLU A 125 -5.69 -8.98 15.71
N ALA A 126 -5.97 -8.86 14.41
CA ALA A 126 -6.96 -9.70 13.74
C ALA A 126 -6.60 -11.19 13.80
N GLY A 127 -5.31 -11.54 13.74
CA GLY A 127 -4.85 -12.93 13.94
C GLY A 127 -5.14 -13.50 15.33
N ARG A 128 -5.47 -12.65 16.32
CA ARG A 128 -5.83 -13.05 17.70
C ARG A 128 -7.32 -12.94 17.97
N ASP A 129 -8.09 -12.43 17.01
CA ASP A 129 -9.53 -12.32 17.13
C ASP A 129 -10.20 -13.71 17.07
N PRO A 130 -11.09 -14.06 18.03
CA PRO A 130 -11.71 -15.39 18.07
C PRO A 130 -12.46 -15.78 16.79
N GLU A 131 -13.19 -14.86 16.16
CA GLU A 131 -13.95 -15.17 14.95
C GLU A 131 -13.03 -15.31 13.72
N CYS A 132 -11.96 -14.51 13.65
CA CYS A 132 -10.94 -14.69 12.62
C CYS A 132 -10.25 -16.05 12.76
N VAL A 133 -9.85 -16.41 13.98
CA VAL A 133 -9.22 -17.72 14.28
C VAL A 133 -10.16 -18.87 13.92
N GLU A 134 -11.43 -18.79 14.30
CA GLU A 134 -12.44 -19.81 13.99
C GLU A 134 -12.57 -20.05 12.47
N HIS A 135 -12.61 -18.97 11.68
CA HIS A 135 -12.90 -19.07 10.25
C HIS A 135 -11.68 -19.30 9.36
N SER A 136 -10.49 -18.87 9.79
CA SER A 136 -9.25 -19.01 9.01
C SER A 136 -8.37 -20.17 9.44
N GLY A 137 -8.58 -20.72 10.64
CA GLY A 137 -7.64 -21.66 11.24
C GLY A 137 -6.31 -21.00 11.65
N TRP A 138 -6.30 -19.67 11.77
CA TRP A 138 -5.12 -18.94 12.23
C TRP A 138 -4.66 -19.47 13.59
N GLY A 139 -3.35 -19.56 13.79
CA GLY A 139 -2.81 -20.18 15.00
C GLY A 139 -1.34 -19.87 15.22
N PRO A 140 -0.70 -20.47 16.24
CA PRO A 140 0.64 -20.11 16.68
C PRO A 140 1.74 -20.28 15.61
N ALA A 141 1.54 -21.17 14.64
CA ALA A 141 2.47 -21.30 13.50
C ALA A 141 2.39 -20.07 12.58
N HIS A 142 1.16 -19.64 12.24
CA HIS A 142 0.91 -18.45 11.42
C HIS A 142 1.45 -17.19 12.09
N GLU A 143 1.16 -17.00 13.39
CA GLU A 143 1.61 -15.81 14.14
C GLU A 143 3.14 -15.68 14.18
N ARG A 144 3.87 -16.79 14.36
CA ARG A 144 5.34 -16.80 14.35
C ARG A 144 5.94 -16.37 13.01
N LEU A 145 5.29 -16.71 11.91
CA LEU A 145 5.77 -16.39 10.55
C LEU A 145 5.32 -15.00 10.09
N ALA A 146 4.15 -14.55 10.55
CA ALA A 146 3.49 -13.34 10.08
C ALA A 146 4.35 -12.09 10.28
N GLY A 147 4.99 -11.93 11.43
CA GLY A 147 5.74 -10.69 11.73
C GLY A 147 6.83 -10.35 10.72
N ARG A 148 7.50 -11.33 10.13
CA ARG A 148 8.51 -11.10 9.07
C ARG A 148 7.84 -10.74 7.75
N VAL A 149 6.85 -11.52 7.34
CA VAL A 149 6.14 -11.35 6.06
C VAL A 149 5.42 -10.00 6.01
N LEU A 150 4.74 -9.61 7.10
CA LEU A 150 4.04 -8.33 7.19
C LEU A 150 4.99 -7.14 7.11
N ARG A 151 6.15 -7.20 7.78
CA ARG A 151 7.18 -6.15 7.67
C ARG A 151 7.72 -6.02 6.26
N GLN A 152 8.02 -7.14 5.60
CA GLN A 152 8.49 -7.15 4.21
C GLN A 152 7.42 -6.57 3.28
N PHE A 153 6.17 -7.01 3.43
CA PHE A 153 5.04 -6.53 2.64
C PHE A 153 4.80 -5.03 2.84
N ARG A 154 4.80 -4.56 4.09
CA ARG A 154 4.69 -3.13 4.42
C ARG A 154 5.80 -2.32 3.77
N GLN A 155 7.04 -2.79 3.86
CA GLN A 155 8.19 -2.11 3.26
C GLN A 155 8.09 -2.08 1.73
N GLN A 156 7.65 -3.18 1.11
CA GLN A 156 7.42 -3.24 -0.33
C GLN A 156 6.36 -2.22 -0.75
N ARG A 157 5.21 -2.17 -0.08
CA ARG A 157 4.15 -1.19 -0.37
C ARG A 157 4.61 0.25 -0.18
N TYR A 158 5.37 0.51 0.87
CA TYR A 158 5.97 1.83 1.08
C TYR A 158 6.84 2.25 -0.11
N HIS A 159 7.72 1.37 -0.61
CA HIS A 159 8.55 1.67 -1.78
C HIS A 159 7.71 1.84 -3.06
N GLU A 160 6.78 0.93 -3.36
CA GLU A 160 5.91 1.02 -4.55
C GLU A 160 5.14 2.35 -4.58
N ILE A 161 4.64 2.78 -3.42
CA ILE A 161 3.94 4.06 -3.27
C ILE A 161 4.88 5.25 -3.49
N HIS A 162 6.15 5.14 -3.07
CA HIS A 162 7.12 6.21 -3.20
C HIS A 162 7.75 6.33 -4.59
N GLU A 163 8.00 5.21 -5.28
CA GLU A 163 8.61 5.19 -6.62
C GLU A 163 7.79 5.93 -7.68
N ARG A 164 6.47 6.00 -7.50
CA ARG A 164 5.56 6.73 -8.40
C ARG A 164 5.47 8.24 -8.09
N LEU A 165 6.11 8.71 -7.02
CA LEU A 165 6.04 10.11 -6.60
C LEU A 165 7.20 10.90 -7.21
N PRO A 166 6.93 12.09 -7.77
CA PRO A 166 7.96 12.90 -8.40
C PRO A 166 9.02 13.30 -7.37
N TYR A 167 10.29 13.09 -7.71
CA TYR A 167 11.45 13.56 -6.95
C TYR A 167 11.57 13.02 -5.52
N TYR A 168 11.16 11.76 -5.29
CA TYR A 168 11.28 11.12 -3.97
C TYR A 168 12.74 10.99 -3.48
N ASP A 169 13.64 10.54 -4.35
CA ASP A 169 15.07 10.29 -4.03
C ASP A 169 16.05 11.20 -4.78
N ILE A 170 15.56 12.00 -5.73
CA ILE A 170 16.41 12.80 -6.62
C ILE A 170 15.83 14.21 -6.66
N THR A 171 16.57 15.19 -6.13
CA THR A 171 16.30 16.60 -6.42
C THR A 171 16.16 16.76 -7.93
N GLU A 172 15.09 17.38 -8.41
CA GLU A 172 14.91 17.66 -9.84
C GLU A 172 16.23 18.22 -10.40
N PRO A 173 16.85 17.56 -11.40
CA PRO A 173 18.10 18.06 -11.92
C PRO A 173 17.85 19.46 -12.47
N GLN A 174 18.51 20.46 -11.89
CA GLN A 174 18.52 21.80 -12.43
C GLN A 174 19.26 21.76 -13.77
N VAL A 175 18.52 21.45 -14.84
CA VAL A 175 19.04 21.48 -16.19
C VAL A 175 18.97 22.92 -16.67
N ASP A 176 20.11 23.60 -16.69
CA ASP A 176 20.25 24.86 -17.41
C ASP A 176 20.21 24.56 -18.92
N TRP A 177 19.02 24.72 -19.50
CA TRP A 177 18.81 24.54 -20.93
C TRP A 177 19.51 25.61 -21.77
N GLU A 178 19.80 26.80 -21.23
CA GLU A 178 20.58 27.82 -21.93
C GLU A 178 22.05 27.42 -21.99
N GLU A 179 22.61 26.88 -20.91
CA GLU A 179 23.96 26.30 -20.89
C GLU A 179 24.08 25.16 -21.91
N ARG A 180 23.12 24.22 -21.92
CA ARG A 180 23.11 23.12 -22.89
C ARG A 180 22.96 23.59 -24.33
N SER A 181 22.14 24.62 -24.56
CA SER A 181 21.96 25.21 -25.90
C SER A 181 23.24 25.90 -26.39
N ARG A 182 23.94 26.64 -25.51
CA ARG A 182 25.25 27.24 -25.83
C ARG A 182 26.30 26.18 -26.12
N PHE A 183 26.36 25.12 -25.32
CA PHE A 183 27.28 24.01 -25.53
C PHE A 183 27.02 23.29 -26.86
N ALA A 184 25.77 22.97 -27.16
CA ALA A 184 25.39 22.34 -28.43
C ALA A 184 25.72 23.22 -29.64
N ALA A 185 25.45 24.52 -29.56
CA ALA A 185 25.80 25.47 -30.61
C ALA A 185 27.33 25.55 -30.82
N ALA A 186 28.12 25.53 -29.74
CA ALA A 186 29.58 25.50 -29.81
C ALA A 186 30.12 24.19 -30.42
N LEU A 187 29.49 23.05 -30.15
CA LEU A 187 29.89 21.75 -30.70
C LEU A 187 29.60 21.65 -32.21
N ILE A 188 28.47 22.18 -32.64
CA ILE A 188 28.06 22.22 -34.05
C ILE A 188 28.92 23.22 -34.85
N SER A 189 29.27 24.36 -34.25
CA SER A 189 30.12 25.38 -34.90
C SER A 189 31.62 25.04 -34.86
N GLY A 190 32.08 24.30 -33.84
CA GLY A 190 33.47 23.82 -33.72
C GLY A 190 33.79 22.57 -34.56
N GLY A 191 32.77 21.85 -35.06
CA GLY A 191 32.92 20.67 -35.91
C GLY A 191 33.35 20.94 -37.36
N GLN A 192 33.55 22.20 -37.76
CA GLN A 192 33.98 22.59 -39.12
C GLN A 192 35.46 22.94 -39.27
N HIS A 193 36.31 22.65 -38.27
CA HIS A 193 37.77 22.76 -38.42
C HIS A 193 38.47 21.45 -38.06
N ASN A 194 38.44 20.52 -39.01
CA ASN A 194 39.54 19.59 -39.29
C ASN A 194 39.40 19.17 -40.77
N GLY A 195 39.92 20.02 -41.64
CA GLY A 195 40.25 19.73 -43.03
C GLY A 195 41.69 20.14 -43.28
#